data_AF-A0A2V5ZDL7-F1
#
_entry.id   AF-A0A2V5ZDL7-F1
#
_cell.length_a   1.000
_cell.length_b   1.000
_cell.length_c   1.000
_cell.angle_alpha   90.00
_cell.angle_beta   90.00
_cell.angle_gamma   90.00
#
_symmetry.space_group_name_H-M   'P 1'
#
loop_
_entity.id
_entity.type
_entity.pdbx_description
1 polymer ?
#
loop_
_entity_poly.entity_id
_entity_poly.type
_entity_poly.pdbx_seq_one_letter_code
_entity_poly.pdbx_strand_id
1 'polypeptide(L)'
;MKDSILPATAAQSVDFGYIQGAWRRIKAMRSSEADPVEPPTVSELEEALGEAVQKCDLFAKNWRNRIYRIELAGGGLVLGKQLVMGTDAMLRCQYEQLRVLEALHVPGLRVPNTFALLPAKRLILTEFVPGKTIEILA
;
A
#
# COMPACT_ATOMS: atom_id res chain seq x y z
N MET A 1 -12.67 56.06 -29.02
CA MET A 1 -13.49 54.93 -29.47
C MET A 1 -12.81 54.23 -30.63
N LYS A 2 -12.16 53.10 -30.34
CA LYS A 2 -12.15 51.87 -31.14
C LYS A 2 -11.36 50.86 -30.33
N ASP A 3 -12.08 50.19 -29.42
CA ASP A 3 -11.60 49.07 -28.66
C ASP A 3 -11.46 47.87 -29.61
N SER A 4 -10.22 47.53 -29.93
CA SER A 4 -9.92 46.30 -30.66
C SER A 4 -9.74 45.18 -29.65
N ILE A 5 -10.82 44.47 -29.33
CA ILE A 5 -10.75 43.22 -28.56
C ILE A 5 -10.11 42.16 -29.45
N LEU A 6 -8.83 41.88 -29.23
CA LEU A 6 -8.18 40.71 -29.81
C LEU A 6 -8.82 39.45 -29.21
N PRO A 7 -9.26 38.47 -30.02
CA PRO A 7 -9.73 37.20 -29.50
C PRO A 7 -8.55 36.49 -28.83
N ALA A 8 -8.66 36.26 -27.53
CA ALA A 8 -7.71 35.46 -26.77
C ALA A 8 -7.58 34.09 -27.44
N THR A 9 -6.42 33.86 -28.05
CA THR A 9 -6.08 32.63 -28.75
C THR A 9 -6.14 31.46 -27.77
N ALA A 10 -7.01 30.50 -28.08
CA ALA A 10 -7.08 29.12 -27.63
C ALA A 10 -6.79 28.84 -26.14
N ALA A 11 -7.81 28.33 -25.46
CA ALA A 11 -7.70 27.65 -24.17
C ALA A 11 -6.42 26.81 -24.09
N GLN A 12 -5.61 27.08 -23.07
CA GLN A 12 -4.43 26.29 -22.74
C GLN A 12 -4.84 24.80 -22.72
N SER A 13 -4.35 24.01 -23.67
CA SER A 13 -4.53 22.57 -23.64
C SER A 13 -3.75 22.05 -22.45
N VAL A 14 -4.45 21.81 -21.33
CA VAL A 14 -3.88 21.06 -20.20
C VAL A 14 -3.46 19.72 -20.79
N ASP A 15 -2.16 19.41 -20.72
CA ASP A 15 -1.59 18.21 -21.33
C ASP A 15 -2.09 16.96 -20.59
N PHE A 16 -3.26 16.48 -21.00
CA PHE A 16 -3.89 15.24 -20.52
C PHE A 16 -3.10 13.99 -20.95
N GLY A 17 -2.05 14.10 -21.76
CA GLY A 17 -1.29 12.97 -22.28
C GLY A 17 -0.67 12.11 -21.16
N TYR A 18 -0.10 12.76 -20.14
CA TYR A 18 0.44 12.07 -18.96
C TYR A 18 -0.62 11.34 -18.16
N ILE A 19 -1.77 11.99 -17.92
CA ILE A 19 -2.89 11.40 -17.19
C ILE A 19 -3.44 10.20 -17.97
N GLN A 20 -3.67 10.35 -19.27
CA GLN A 20 -4.14 9.25 -20.12
C GLN A 20 -3.12 8.10 -20.21
N GLY A 21 -1.83 8.43 -20.25
CA GLY A 21 -0.74 7.44 -20.22
C GLY A 21 -0.68 6.68 -18.89
N ALA A 22 -0.88 7.37 -17.75
CA ALA A 22 -1.00 6.74 -16.45
C ALA A 22 -2.23 5.82 -16.37
N TRP A 23 -3.38 6.28 -16.87
CA TRP A 23 -4.61 5.48 -16.95
C TRP A 23 -4.42 4.22 -17.80
N ARG A 24 -3.79 4.33 -18.97
CA ARG A 24 -3.48 3.18 -19.83
C ARG A 24 -2.55 2.18 -19.13
N ARG A 25 -1.51 2.64 -18.44
CA ARG A 25 -0.61 1.78 -17.66
C ARG A 25 -1.35 1.06 -16.53
N ILE A 26 -2.21 1.77 -15.79
CA ILE A 26 -3.04 1.16 -14.74
C ILE A 26 -3.99 0.12 -15.32
N LYS A 27 -4.63 0.40 -16.47
CA LYS A 27 -5.54 -0.54 -17.13
C LYS A 27 -4.80 -1.78 -17.62
N ALA A 28 -3.64 -1.61 -18.26
CA ALA A 28 -2.79 -2.71 -18.70
C ALA A 28 -2.34 -3.57 -17.52
N MET A 29 -1.88 -2.96 -16.42
CA MET A 29 -1.53 -3.69 -15.19
C MET A 29 -2.71 -4.40 -14.55
N ARG A 30 -3.93 -3.88 -14.64
CA ARG A 30 -5.13 -4.57 -14.13
C ARG A 30 -5.53 -5.78 -14.98
N SER A 31 -5.21 -5.73 -16.28
CA SER A 31 -5.53 -6.78 -17.25
C SER A 31 -4.44 -7.83 -17.41
N SER A 32 -3.23 -7.60 -16.88
CA SER A 32 -2.20 -8.63 -16.87
C SER A 32 -2.54 -9.71 -15.86
N GLU A 33 -2.22 -10.97 -16.18
CA GLU A 33 -2.20 -12.01 -15.16
C GLU A 33 -1.13 -11.65 -14.12
N ALA A 34 -1.54 -11.56 -12.86
CA ALA A 34 -0.60 -11.42 -11.76
C ALA A 34 0.14 -12.76 -11.60
N ASP A 35 1.45 -12.73 -11.31
CA ASP A 35 2.10 -13.91 -10.76
C ASP A 35 1.30 -14.37 -9.54
N PRO A 36 0.90 -15.64 -9.46
CA PRO A 36 0.16 -16.13 -8.32
C PRO A 36 1.06 -16.04 -7.09
N VAL A 37 0.72 -15.12 -6.17
CA VAL A 37 1.36 -15.03 -4.86
C VAL A 37 0.51 -15.83 -3.87
N GLU A 38 1.13 -16.84 -3.26
CA GLU A 38 0.50 -17.65 -2.23
C GLU A 38 0.24 -16.83 -0.96
N PRO A 39 -0.86 -17.08 -0.24
CA PRO A 39 -1.07 -16.53 1.10
C PRO A 39 0.06 -16.93 2.07
N PRO A 40 0.30 -16.14 3.13
CA PRO A 40 1.20 -16.55 4.20
C PRO A 40 0.60 -17.72 4.97
N THR A 41 1.46 -18.65 5.38
CA THR A 41 1.11 -19.71 6.34
C THR A 41 1.29 -19.22 7.76
N VAL A 42 0.62 -19.88 8.72
CA VAL A 42 0.75 -19.55 10.15
C VAL A 42 2.20 -19.68 10.61
N SER A 43 2.89 -20.78 10.24
CA SER A 43 4.27 -21.03 10.66
C SER A 43 5.25 -19.96 10.16
N GLU A 44 5.10 -19.47 8.93
CA GLU A 44 5.92 -18.37 8.41
C GLU A 44 5.68 -17.06 9.17
N LEU A 45 4.44 -16.80 9.60
CA LEU A 45 4.11 -15.63 10.41
C LEU A 45 4.70 -15.74 11.81
N GLU A 46 4.59 -16.90 12.45
CA GLU A 46 5.15 -17.16 13.78
C GLU A 46 6.67 -17.05 13.78
N GLU A 47 7.34 -17.60 12.77
CA GLU A 47 8.79 -17.46 12.59
C GLU A 47 9.19 -15.99 12.43
N ALA A 48 8.47 -15.25 11.58
CA ALA A 48 8.79 -13.85 11.30
C ALA A 48 8.49 -12.90 12.48
N LEU A 49 7.48 -13.21 13.29
CA LEU A 49 7.05 -12.38 14.41
C LEU A 49 7.69 -12.79 15.75
N GLY A 50 8.22 -14.00 15.85
CA GLY A 50 8.76 -14.55 17.09
C GLY A 50 7.69 -14.81 18.16
N GLU A 51 6.41 -14.83 17.78
CA GLU A 51 5.26 -15.01 18.67
C GLU A 51 4.23 -15.93 18.02
N ALA A 52 3.57 -16.76 18.83
CA ALA A 52 2.52 -17.66 18.36
C ALA A 52 1.33 -16.88 17.80
N VAL A 53 0.80 -17.34 16.66
CA VAL A 53 -0.33 -16.70 15.98
C VAL A 53 -1.61 -17.41 16.39
N GLN A 54 -2.51 -16.68 17.04
CA GLN A 54 -3.82 -17.19 17.43
C GLN A 54 -4.79 -17.23 16.23
N LYS A 55 -4.74 -16.20 15.37
CA LYS A 55 -5.65 -16.08 14.22
C LYS A 55 -5.02 -15.27 13.09
N CYS A 56 -5.27 -15.66 11.85
CA CYS A 56 -4.89 -14.88 10.67
C CYS A 56 -6.07 -14.84 9.69
N ASP A 57 -6.69 -13.67 9.56
CA ASP A 57 -7.86 -13.46 8.69
C ASP A 57 -7.51 -12.57 7.50
N LEU A 58 -8.01 -12.91 6.32
CA LEU A 58 -8.01 -11.97 5.18
C LEU A 58 -9.05 -10.87 5.45
N PHE A 59 -8.57 -9.69 5.83
CA PHE A 59 -9.40 -8.55 6.22
C PHE A 59 -9.93 -7.77 5.01
N ALA A 60 -9.08 -7.51 4.03
CA ALA A 60 -9.46 -6.78 2.82
C ALA A 60 -8.65 -7.25 1.61
N LYS A 61 -9.21 -7.11 0.41
CA LYS A 61 -8.48 -7.37 -0.83
C LYS A 61 -8.86 -6.37 -1.91
N ASN A 62 -7.90 -6.02 -2.73
CA ASN A 62 -8.13 -5.36 -4.02
C ASN A 62 -7.21 -5.99 -5.08
N TRP A 63 -7.29 -5.50 -6.31
CA TRP A 63 -6.51 -6.03 -7.43
C TRP A 63 -4.98 -5.96 -7.20
N ARG A 64 -4.50 -5.14 -6.26
CA ARG A 64 -3.07 -4.94 -5.99
C ARG A 64 -2.60 -5.55 -4.68
N ASN A 65 -3.43 -5.60 -3.66
CA ASN A 65 -3.03 -6.02 -2.32
C ASN A 65 -4.07 -6.90 -1.66
N ARG A 66 -3.58 -7.79 -0.78
CA ARG A 66 -4.37 -8.49 0.23
C ARG A 66 -3.90 -8.00 1.61
N ILE A 67 -4.84 -7.70 2.47
CA ILE A 67 -4.61 -7.21 3.83
C ILE A 67 -5.05 -8.28 4.79
N TYR A 68 -4.14 -8.75 5.63
CA TYR A 68 -4.36 -9.74 6.67
C TYR A 68 -4.38 -9.07 8.03
N ARG A 69 -5.30 -9.49 8.89
CA ARG A 69 -5.33 -9.14 10.32
C ARG A 69 -4.87 -10.37 11.10
N ILE A 70 -3.80 -10.21 11.85
CA ILE A 70 -3.11 -11.28 12.56
C ILE A 70 -3.23 -10.99 14.06
N GLU A 71 -3.87 -11.90 14.79
CA GLU A 71 -3.99 -11.90 16.24
C GLU A 71 -2.91 -12.80 16.83
N LEU A 72 -2.11 -12.25 17.73
CA LEU A 72 -1.05 -12.97 18.43
C LEU A 72 -1.57 -13.54 19.75
N ALA A 73 -0.98 -14.63 20.22
CA ALA A 73 -1.37 -15.29 21.46
C ALA A 73 -1.28 -14.37 22.70
N GLY A 74 -0.37 -13.38 22.69
CA GLY A 74 -0.26 -12.36 23.73
C GLY A 74 -1.32 -11.25 23.66
N GLY A 75 -2.28 -11.34 22.74
CA GLY A 75 -3.33 -10.33 22.53
C GLY A 75 -2.91 -9.18 21.61
N GLY A 76 -1.71 -9.23 21.03
CA GLY A 76 -1.23 -8.27 20.06
C GLY A 76 -1.94 -8.37 18.71
N LEU A 77 -1.96 -7.25 17.95
CA LEU A 77 -2.50 -7.20 16.59
C LEU A 77 -1.45 -6.73 15.61
N VAL A 78 -1.32 -7.46 14.52
CA VAL A 78 -0.40 -7.20 13.40
C VAL A 78 -1.20 -7.11 12.10
N LEU A 79 -0.80 -6.19 11.22
CA LEU A 79 -1.29 -6.12 9.84
C LEU A 79 -0.27 -6.72 8.89
N GLY A 80 -0.74 -7.63 8.04
CA GLY A 80 0.01 -8.14 6.91
C GLY A 80 -0.47 -7.50 5.61
N LYS A 81 0.40 -6.78 4.90
CA LYS A 81 0.13 -6.28 3.54
C LYS A 81 0.87 -7.12 2.51
N GLN A 82 0.14 -8.00 1.82
CA GLN A 82 0.66 -8.78 0.71
C GLN A 82 0.43 -8.04 -0.61
N LEU A 83 1.48 -7.93 -1.41
CA LEU A 83 1.44 -7.35 -2.74
C LEU A 83 1.12 -8.43 -3.78
N VAL A 84 -0.08 -8.38 -4.36
CA VAL A 84 -0.53 -9.27 -5.45
C VAL A 84 0.00 -8.77 -6.78
N MET A 85 -0.04 -7.46 -7.01
CA MET A 85 0.46 -6.83 -8.24
C MET A 85 1.63 -5.89 -7.94
N GLY A 86 2.75 -6.16 -8.59
CA GLY A 86 3.95 -5.34 -8.51
C GLY A 86 5.20 -6.19 -8.30
N THR A 87 6.32 -5.50 -8.10
CA THR A 87 7.65 -6.14 -8.04
C THR A 87 8.17 -6.22 -6.62
N ASP A 88 9.08 -7.16 -6.37
CA ASP A 88 9.77 -7.29 -5.09
C ASP A 88 10.57 -6.03 -4.75
N ALA A 89 11.10 -5.34 -5.76
CA ALA A 89 11.77 -4.05 -5.59
C ALA A 89 10.83 -2.98 -5.02
N MET A 90 9.55 -2.98 -5.42
CA MET A 90 8.55 -2.06 -4.90
C MET A 90 8.18 -2.39 -3.46
N LEU A 91 8.09 -3.68 -3.13
CA LEU A 91 7.86 -4.13 -1.75
C LEU A 91 9.01 -3.72 -0.84
N ARG A 92 10.26 -3.98 -1.27
CA ARG A 92 11.47 -3.58 -0.55
C ARG A 92 11.53 -2.06 -0.34
N CYS A 93 11.22 -1.29 -1.38
CA CYS A 93 11.15 0.17 -1.29
C CYS A 93 10.13 0.63 -0.24
N GLN A 94 8.93 0.04 -0.20
CA GLN A 94 7.93 0.39 0.83
C GLN A 94 8.42 0.06 2.25
N TYR A 95 9.03 -1.11 2.43
CA TYR A 95 9.61 -1.53 3.71
C TYR A 95 10.71 -0.57 4.18
N GLU A 96 11.66 -0.23 3.29
CA GLU A 96 12.74 0.70 3.59
C GLU A 96 12.23 2.11 3.89
N GLN A 97 11.26 2.60 3.13
CA GLN A 97 10.66 3.93 3.35
C GLN A 97 10.02 4.06 4.74
N LEU A 98 9.29 3.04 5.20
CA LEU A 98 8.69 3.07 6.53
C LEU A 98 9.76 3.17 7.62
N ARG A 99 10.84 2.38 7.51
CA ARG A 99 11.96 2.42 8.46
C ARG A 99 12.73 3.74 8.44
N VAL A 100 12.93 4.31 7.26
CA VAL A 100 13.57 5.63 7.13
C VAL A 100 12.70 6.70 7.76
N LEU A 101 11.39 6.70 7.47
CA LEU A 101 10.46 7.69 8.04
C LEU A 101 10.40 7.60 9.57
N GLU A 102 10.43 6.40 10.13
CA GLU A 102 10.50 6.18 11.58
C GLU A 102 11.77 6.81 12.17
N ALA A 103 12.92 6.62 11.53
CA ALA A 103 14.21 7.14 12.00
C ALA A 103 14.36 8.67 11.88
N LEU A 104 13.59 9.32 11.01
CA LEU A 104 13.69 10.78 10.80
C LEU A 104 13.08 11.60 11.95
N HIS A 105 12.32 10.99 12.86
CA HIS A 105 11.70 11.66 14.02
C HIS A 105 10.97 12.97 13.67
N VAL A 106 10.27 12.98 12.52
CA VAL A 106 9.54 14.17 12.05
C VAL A 106 8.43 14.52 13.07
N PRO A 107 8.43 15.75 13.63
CA PRO A 107 7.44 16.13 14.64
C PRO A 107 5.99 15.95 14.14
N GLY A 108 5.19 15.22 14.90
CA GLY A 108 3.78 14.96 14.59
C GLY A 108 3.53 13.86 13.54
N LEU A 109 4.58 13.32 12.90
CA LEU A 109 4.44 12.19 11.99
C LEU A 109 4.60 10.88 12.77
N ARG A 110 3.52 10.10 12.86
CA ARG A 110 3.58 8.72 13.33
C ARG A 110 3.51 7.79 12.14
N VAL A 111 4.50 6.90 12.01
CA VAL A 111 4.46 5.76 11.09
C VAL A 111 4.23 4.46 11.87
N PRO A 112 3.54 3.46 11.30
CA PRO A 112 3.42 2.15 11.93
C PRO A 112 4.78 1.48 12.06
N ASN A 113 5.02 0.83 13.20
CA ASN A 113 6.23 0.02 13.37
C ASN A 113 6.23 -1.12 12.34
N THR A 114 7.40 -1.41 11.76
CA THR A 114 7.54 -2.48 10.79
C THR A 114 8.24 -3.66 11.44
N PHE A 115 7.57 -4.82 11.52
CA PHE A 115 8.09 -5.99 12.23
C PHE A 115 8.96 -6.87 11.32
N ALA A 116 8.44 -7.23 10.14
CA ALA A 116 9.12 -8.15 9.25
C ALA A 116 8.77 -7.93 7.77
N LEU A 117 9.66 -8.43 6.91
CA LEU A 117 9.48 -8.53 5.47
C LEU A 117 9.62 -10.00 5.09
N LEU A 118 8.63 -10.55 4.39
CA LEU A 118 8.64 -11.91 3.85
C LEU A 118 8.65 -11.81 2.31
N PRO A 119 9.82 -11.78 1.66
CA PRO A 119 9.93 -11.57 0.21
C PRO A 119 9.22 -12.67 -0.59
N ALA A 120 9.34 -13.93 -0.18
CA ALA A 120 8.74 -15.08 -0.85
C ALA A 120 7.20 -15.00 -0.93
N LYS A 121 6.56 -14.30 0.03
CA LYS A 121 5.11 -14.07 0.07
C LYS A 121 4.73 -12.66 -0.34
N ARG A 122 5.69 -11.86 -0.80
CA ARG A 122 5.58 -10.41 -1.05
C ARG A 122 4.82 -9.67 0.05
N LEU A 123 5.16 -9.94 1.31
CA LEU A 123 4.39 -9.54 2.47
C LEU A 123 5.22 -8.66 3.42
N ILE A 124 4.64 -7.54 3.85
CA ILE A 124 5.17 -6.70 4.94
C ILE A 124 4.26 -6.88 6.16
N LEU A 125 4.87 -7.11 7.32
CA LEU A 125 4.19 -7.16 8.61
C LEU A 125 4.44 -5.86 9.38
N THR A 126 3.37 -5.18 9.78
CA THR A 126 3.43 -3.90 10.49
C THR A 126 2.48 -3.86 11.68
N GLU A 127 2.68 -2.88 12.55
CA GLU A 127 1.76 -2.53 13.63
C GLU A 127 0.32 -2.34 13.11
N PHE A 128 -0.64 -2.92 13.83
CA PHE A 128 -2.04 -2.50 13.70
C PHE A 128 -2.25 -1.21 14.51
N VAL A 129 -2.46 -0.10 13.82
CA VAL A 129 -2.79 1.18 14.46
C VAL A 129 -4.31 1.37 14.44
N PRO A 130 -4.99 1.36 15.61
CA PRO A 130 -6.43 1.61 15.65
C PRO A 130 -6.70 3.06 15.25
N GLY A 131 -7.46 3.22 14.16
CA GLY A 131 -7.93 4.50 13.67
C GLY A 131 -9.39 4.76 14.06
N LYS A 132 -9.83 6.01 13.91
CA LYS A 132 -11.26 6.35 13.87
C LYS A 132 -11.69 6.44 12.42
N THR A 133 -12.85 5.88 12.09
CA THR A 133 -13.48 6.11 10.79
C THR A 133 -13.73 7.60 10.63
N ILE A 134 -13.26 8.17 9.51
CA ILE A 134 -13.63 9.52 9.12
C ILE A 134 -15.00 9.39 8.45
N GLU A 135 -16.08 9.67 9.19
CA GLU A 135 -17.46 9.38 8.76
C GLU A 135 -17.84 10.01 7.42
N ILE A 136 -17.21 11.12 7.04
CA ILE A 136 -17.46 11.84 5.77
C ILE A 136 -16.95 11.03 4.54
N LEU A 137 -16.08 10.05 4.76
CA LEU A 137 -15.44 9.22 3.72
C LEU A 137 -15.96 7.77 3.69
N ALA A 138 -16.91 7.42 4.56
CA ALA A 138 -17.52 6.09 4.67
C ALA A 138 -18.77 5.98 3.78
#